data_AF-A0A520I389-F1
#
_entry.id   AF-A0A520I389-F1
#
_cell.length_a   1.000
_cell.length_b   1.000
_cell.length_c   1.000
_cell.angle_alpha   90.00
_cell.angle_beta   90.00
_cell.angle_gamma   90.00
#
_symmetry.space_group_name_H-M   'P 1'
#
loop_
_entity.id
_entity.type
_entity.pdbx_description
1 polymer ?
#
loop_
_entity_poly.entity_id
_entity_poly.type
_entity_poly.pdbx_seq_one_letter_code
_entity_poly.pdbx_strand_id
1 'polypeptide(L)'
;MRLATLALVATGLSSLTAFPVVAQTVPGIAPMIPAEGTVLDITAEGRTTRVPDLATIRAGVVTQGATAAQALTANGGAMEKVIAALRKAGVQPRDLATASVQLSPQYRYQDNQPPVITGYQATNSVSIRFRDIARSGTILDTLVAQGANQIDGPNLSVDQPDAALDEARTDAVKKARARAELYA
;
A
#
# COMPACT_ATOMS: atom_id res chain seq x y z
N MET A 1 -42.58 12.05 73.20
CA MET A 1 -43.58 13.13 73.29
C MET A 1 -44.29 13.21 71.94
N ARG A 2 -45.58 12.82 71.94
CA ARG A 2 -46.68 13.09 70.99
C ARG A 2 -46.59 12.68 69.50
N LEU A 3 -47.48 11.73 69.17
CA LEU A 3 -48.16 11.42 67.91
C LEU A 3 -48.44 12.61 66.97
N ALA A 4 -48.49 12.36 65.65
CA ALA A 4 -49.58 12.87 64.78
C ALA A 4 -49.53 12.29 63.34
N THR A 5 -50.61 11.60 62.99
CA THR A 5 -51.23 11.52 61.64
C THR A 5 -51.61 12.90 61.10
N LEU A 6 -51.49 13.14 59.78
CA LEU A 6 -52.56 13.72 58.94
C LEU A 6 -52.20 13.74 57.43
N ALA A 7 -53.25 13.61 56.63
CA ALA A 7 -53.29 13.64 55.17
C ALA A 7 -53.18 15.05 54.56
N LEU A 8 -52.90 15.15 53.24
CA LEU A 8 -53.76 15.76 52.19
C LEU A 8 -52.95 16.28 50.97
N VAL A 9 -53.21 15.68 49.80
CA VAL A 9 -53.32 16.20 48.40
C VAL A 9 -52.35 17.27 47.87
N ALA A 10 -51.73 16.97 46.72
CA ALA A 10 -51.55 17.94 45.62
C ALA A 10 -51.58 17.21 44.26
N THR A 11 -52.51 17.64 43.40
CA THR A 11 -52.71 17.24 42.00
C THR A 11 -51.64 17.85 41.09
N GLY A 12 -51.24 17.12 40.04
CA GLY A 12 -50.40 17.64 38.96
C GLY A 12 -50.47 16.74 37.74
N LEU A 13 -51.37 17.06 36.80
CA LEU A 13 -51.54 16.39 35.52
C LEU A 13 -50.93 17.29 34.44
N SER A 14 -49.96 16.82 33.65
CA SER A 14 -49.72 17.24 32.26
C SER A 14 -48.66 16.37 31.58
N SER A 15 -49.14 15.68 30.55
CA SER A 15 -48.53 14.76 29.59
C SER A 15 -47.19 15.15 28.96
N LEU A 16 -46.24 14.19 28.93
CA LEU A 16 -45.07 14.18 28.05
C LEU A 16 -45.48 13.69 26.65
N THR A 17 -45.19 14.47 25.61
CA THR A 17 -45.12 13.99 24.22
C THR A 17 -43.67 14.06 23.76
N ALA A 18 -43.15 12.91 23.31
CA ALA A 18 -41.78 12.78 22.82
C ALA A 18 -41.73 13.22 21.35
N PHE A 19 -40.90 14.22 21.04
CA PHE A 19 -40.58 14.58 19.66
C PHE A 19 -39.33 13.79 19.20
N PRO A 20 -39.32 13.25 17.96
CA PRO A 20 -38.12 12.66 17.40
C PRO A 20 -37.10 13.77 17.04
N VAL A 21 -35.88 13.64 17.57
CA VAL A 21 -34.72 14.44 17.16
C VAL A 21 -34.37 14.07 15.72
N VAL A 22 -34.61 14.99 14.79
CA VAL A 22 -34.04 14.94 13.45
C VAL A 22 -32.64 15.53 13.53
N ALA A 23 -31.62 14.72 13.28
CA ALA A 23 -30.25 15.18 13.13
C ALA A 23 -30.18 16.14 11.93
N GLN A 24 -29.94 17.43 12.18
CA GLN A 24 -29.68 18.39 11.10
C GLN A 24 -28.26 18.17 10.57
N THR A 25 -28.16 17.56 9.40
CA THR A 25 -26.96 17.63 8.57
C THR A 25 -26.74 19.11 8.21
N VAL A 26 -25.72 19.73 8.81
CA VAL A 26 -25.23 21.03 8.38
C VAL A 26 -24.75 20.87 6.93
N PRO A 27 -25.38 21.51 5.93
CA PRO A 27 -24.84 21.50 4.58
C PRO A 27 -23.48 22.21 4.65
N GLY A 28 -22.42 21.49 4.24
CA GLY A 28 -21.10 22.09 4.07
C GLY A 28 -21.24 23.32 3.18
N ILE A 29 -20.84 24.47 3.70
CA ILE A 29 -20.82 25.74 2.97
C ILE A 29 -19.74 25.58 1.89
N ALA A 30 -20.13 25.11 0.71
CA ALA A 30 -19.30 25.31 -0.47
C ALA A 30 -19.15 26.83 -0.65
N PRO A 31 -17.94 27.37 -0.87
CA PRO A 31 -17.80 28.78 -1.18
C PRO A 31 -18.55 29.04 -2.50
N MET A 32 -19.77 29.57 -2.39
CA MET A 32 -20.52 30.13 -3.51
C MET A 32 -19.84 31.45 -3.86
N ILE A 33 -18.91 31.41 -4.80
CA ILE A 33 -18.55 32.59 -5.55
C ILE A 33 -19.73 32.84 -6.50
N PRO A 34 -20.50 33.93 -6.37
CA PRO A 34 -21.47 34.27 -7.39
C PRO A 34 -20.67 34.67 -8.64
N ALA A 35 -20.47 33.72 -9.55
CA ALA A 35 -20.02 34.04 -10.89
C ALA A 35 -21.21 34.71 -11.60
N GLU A 36 -21.29 36.03 -11.52
CA GLU A 36 -22.10 36.80 -12.46
C GLU A 36 -21.41 36.73 -13.83
N GLY A 37 -21.62 35.62 -14.56
CA GLY A 37 -21.04 35.35 -15.88
C GLY A 37 -21.21 33.91 -16.35
N THR A 38 -21.10 33.65 -17.65
CA THR A 38 -21.13 32.30 -18.24
C THR A 38 -19.86 31.54 -17.87
N VAL A 39 -19.99 30.43 -17.13
CA VAL A 39 -18.86 29.55 -16.77
C VAL A 39 -18.70 28.46 -17.81
N LEU A 40 -17.48 28.30 -18.32
CA LEU A 40 -17.11 27.22 -19.23
C LEU A 40 -16.21 26.21 -18.50
N ASP A 41 -16.72 24.99 -18.30
CA ASP A 41 -15.98 23.88 -17.68
C ASP A 41 -15.34 23.00 -18.76
N ILE A 42 -14.04 22.74 -18.64
CA ILE A 42 -13.25 21.99 -19.62
C ILE A 42 -12.35 21.01 -18.92
N THR A 43 -12.52 19.74 -19.25
CA THR A 43 -11.60 18.68 -18.90
C THR A 43 -10.64 18.39 -20.06
N ALA A 44 -9.35 18.35 -19.78
CA ALA A 44 -8.32 17.97 -20.74
C ALA A 44 -7.30 17.02 -20.10
N GLU A 45 -6.79 16.07 -20.88
CA GLU A 45 -5.78 15.12 -20.45
C GLU A 45 -4.43 15.42 -21.11
N GLY A 46 -3.40 15.48 -20.28
CA GLY A 46 -2.02 15.59 -20.72
C GLY A 46 -1.29 14.27 -20.55
N ARG A 47 -0.43 13.94 -21.51
CA ARG A 47 0.33 12.69 -21.50
C ARG A 47 1.80 12.97 -21.76
N THR A 48 2.66 12.23 -21.10
CA THR A 48 4.09 12.16 -21.41
C THR A 48 4.50 10.70 -21.55
N THR A 49 5.53 10.45 -22.35
CA THR A 49 6.14 9.14 -22.47
C THR A 49 7.62 9.28 -22.14
N ARG A 50 8.11 8.39 -21.28
CA ARG A 50 9.51 8.32 -20.85
C ARG A 50 9.97 6.87 -20.88
N VAL A 51 11.25 6.69 -21.19
CA VAL A 51 11.91 5.40 -21.03
C VAL A 51 12.18 5.20 -19.54
N PRO A 52 11.78 4.07 -18.94
CA PRO A 52 12.13 3.75 -17.56
C PRO A 52 13.65 3.73 -17.38
N ASP A 53 14.14 4.33 -16.30
CA ASP A 53 15.56 4.41 -15.95
C ASP A 53 15.88 3.68 -14.63
N LEU A 54 14.85 3.10 -14.00
CA LEU A 54 14.96 2.36 -12.76
C LEU A 54 14.23 1.03 -12.91
N ALA A 55 14.90 -0.02 -12.45
CA ALA A 55 14.29 -1.33 -12.33
C ALA A 55 14.39 -1.81 -10.89
N THR A 56 13.29 -2.35 -10.39
CA THR A 56 13.18 -2.91 -9.06
C THR A 56 12.88 -4.39 -9.18
N ILE A 57 13.71 -5.22 -8.56
CA ILE A 57 13.49 -6.66 -8.43
C ILE A 57 13.36 -6.98 -6.95
N ARG A 58 12.37 -7.80 -6.59
CA ARG A 58 12.31 -8.41 -5.28
C ARG A 58 12.81 -9.84 -5.39
N ALA A 59 13.87 -10.14 -4.66
CA ALA A 59 14.39 -11.49 -4.53
C ALA A 59 14.09 -12.00 -3.13
N GLY A 60 13.71 -13.25 -3.01
CA GLY A 60 13.33 -13.87 -1.76
C GLY A 60 13.87 -15.28 -1.64
N VAL A 61 14.09 -15.67 -0.39
CA VAL A 61 14.44 -17.01 -0.01
C VAL A 61 13.32 -17.54 0.88
N VAL A 62 12.80 -18.68 0.47
CA VAL A 62 11.83 -19.48 1.20
C VAL A 62 12.51 -20.75 1.68
N THR A 63 12.48 -20.99 2.98
CA THR A 63 13.00 -22.21 3.59
C THR A 63 11.91 -22.87 4.43
N GLN A 64 12.02 -24.18 4.60
CA GLN A 64 11.13 -24.96 5.44
C GLN A 64 11.95 -25.73 6.48
N GLY A 65 11.37 -25.92 7.67
CA GLY A 65 11.99 -26.67 8.75
C GLY A 65 10.96 -27.34 9.64
N ALA A 66 11.37 -28.37 10.38
CA ALA A 66 10.49 -29.03 11.36
C ALA A 66 10.15 -28.09 12.53
N THR A 67 11.06 -27.17 12.88
CA THR A 67 10.84 -26.13 13.87
C THR A 67 10.99 -24.73 13.27
N ALA A 68 10.32 -23.75 13.89
CA ALA A 68 10.45 -22.33 13.54
C ALA A 68 11.91 -21.85 13.55
N ALA A 69 12.69 -22.25 14.56
CA ALA A 69 14.08 -21.87 14.71
C ALA A 69 14.97 -22.42 13.59
N GLN A 70 14.74 -23.68 13.17
CA GLN A 70 15.44 -24.28 12.04
C GLN A 70 15.13 -23.54 10.73
N ALA A 71 13.86 -23.25 10.47
CA ALA A 71 13.43 -22.51 9.28
C ALA A 71 14.08 -21.12 9.22
N LEU A 72 14.03 -20.36 10.31
CA LEU A 72 14.62 -19.01 10.40
C LEU A 72 16.15 -19.01 10.27
N THR A 73 16.85 -19.94 10.93
CA THR A 73 18.32 -20.03 10.86
C THR A 73 18.78 -20.37 9.45
N ALA A 74 18.14 -21.36 8.82
CA ALA A 74 18.42 -21.71 7.43
C ALA A 74 18.11 -20.55 6.48
N ASN A 75 17.02 -19.84 6.72
CA ASN A 75 16.62 -18.68 5.92
C ASN A 75 17.65 -17.54 6.01
N GLY A 76 18.05 -17.17 7.22
CA GLY A 76 19.04 -16.12 7.47
C GLY A 76 20.37 -16.41 6.78
N GLY A 77 20.89 -17.64 6.94
CA GLY A 77 22.14 -18.05 6.29
C GLY A 77 22.07 -18.07 4.76
N ALA A 78 20.91 -18.43 4.18
CA ALA A 78 20.71 -18.36 2.74
C ALA A 78 20.58 -16.91 2.24
N MET A 79 19.88 -16.04 2.97
CA MET A 79 19.75 -14.63 2.62
C MET A 79 21.09 -13.89 2.71
N GLU A 80 21.94 -14.20 3.68
CA GLU A 80 23.29 -13.63 3.77
C GLU A 80 24.14 -13.94 2.53
N LYS A 81 24.04 -15.16 1.99
CA LYS A 81 24.70 -15.55 0.74
C LYS A 81 24.18 -14.75 -0.45
N VAL A 82 22.86 -14.59 -0.55
CA VAL A 82 22.22 -13.78 -1.60
C VAL A 82 22.70 -12.33 -1.53
N ILE A 83 22.68 -11.70 -0.34
CA ILE A 83 23.15 -10.33 -0.15
C ILE A 83 24.65 -10.21 -0.47
N ALA A 84 25.46 -11.18 -0.06
CA ALA A 84 26.90 -11.19 -0.37
C ALA A 84 27.15 -11.30 -1.88
N ALA A 85 26.37 -12.11 -2.60
CA ALA A 85 26.46 -12.24 -4.04
C ALA A 85 26.03 -10.95 -4.76
N LEU A 86 24.95 -10.30 -4.30
CA LEU A 86 24.50 -9.01 -4.83
C LEU A 86 25.58 -7.93 -4.68
N ARG A 87 26.25 -7.86 -3.52
CA ARG A 87 27.39 -6.95 -3.31
C ARG A 87 28.55 -7.26 -4.26
N LYS A 88 28.88 -8.54 -4.49
CA LYS A 88 29.91 -8.96 -5.45
C LYS A 88 29.53 -8.63 -6.90
N ALA A 89 28.25 -8.66 -7.24
CA ALA A 89 27.73 -8.27 -8.55
C ALA A 89 27.76 -6.74 -8.78
N GLY A 90 28.14 -5.95 -7.75
CA GLY A 90 28.27 -4.50 -7.82
C GLY A 90 27.04 -3.74 -7.35
N VAL A 91 26.06 -4.41 -6.73
CA VAL A 91 24.91 -3.73 -6.10
C VAL A 91 25.37 -3.06 -4.82
N GLN A 92 25.10 -1.75 -4.71
CA GLN A 92 25.53 -0.99 -3.54
C GLN A 92 24.56 -1.21 -2.38
N PRO A 93 25.02 -1.08 -1.11
CA PRO A 93 24.14 -1.21 0.06
C PRO A 93 22.94 -0.26 0.03
N ARG A 94 23.10 0.94 -0.55
CA ARG A 94 22.01 1.93 -0.71
C ARG A 94 20.89 1.47 -1.66
N ASP A 95 21.22 0.55 -2.56
CA ASP A 95 20.31 0.00 -3.57
C ASP A 95 19.65 -1.30 -3.08
N LEU A 96 20.07 -1.79 -1.91
CA LEU A 96 19.51 -2.95 -1.22
C LEU A 96 18.62 -2.47 -0.07
N ALA A 97 17.32 -2.68 -0.20
CA ALA A 97 16.39 -2.52 0.91
C ALA A 97 16.00 -3.91 1.43
N THR A 98 16.40 -4.22 2.67
CA THR A 98 15.99 -5.46 3.33
C THR A 98 14.48 -5.48 3.44
N ALA A 99 13.84 -6.44 2.78
CA ALA A 99 12.41 -6.62 2.85
C ALA A 99 12.07 -7.66 3.94
N SER A 100 10.81 -7.67 4.30
CA SER A 100 10.24 -8.35 5.44
C SER A 100 10.65 -9.83 5.56
N VAL A 101 10.88 -10.26 6.82
CA VAL A 101 10.94 -11.67 7.20
C VAL A 101 9.57 -12.07 7.74
N GLN A 102 9.01 -13.15 7.20
CA GLN A 102 7.74 -13.73 7.62
C GLN A 102 7.95 -15.20 7.96
N LEU A 103 7.30 -15.65 9.03
CA LEU A 103 7.24 -17.06 9.41
C LEU A 103 5.79 -17.50 9.41
N SER A 104 5.51 -18.65 8.80
CA SER A 104 4.16 -19.22 8.71
C SER A 104 4.21 -20.73 9.00
N PRO A 105 3.39 -21.26 9.91
CA PRO A 105 3.24 -22.70 10.07
C PRO A 105 2.65 -23.32 8.81
N GLN A 106 3.08 -24.54 8.50
CA GLN A 106 2.56 -25.35 7.40
C GLN A 106 1.65 -26.42 7.97
N TYR A 107 0.44 -26.50 7.44
CA TYR A 107 -0.58 -27.46 7.88
C TYR A 107 -0.81 -28.52 6.81
N ARG A 108 -1.00 -29.75 7.24
CA ARG A 108 -1.57 -30.81 6.42
C ARG A 108 -3.04 -30.97 6.78
N TYR A 109 -3.89 -30.86 5.78
CA TYR A 109 -5.32 -31.11 5.87
C TYR A 109 -5.61 -32.53 5.35
N GLN A 110 -6.47 -33.27 6.07
CA GLN A 110 -7.00 -34.56 5.67
C GLN A 110 -8.51 -34.56 5.89
N ASP A 111 -9.27 -35.26 5.06
CA ASP A 111 -10.73 -35.30 5.16
C ASP A 111 -11.16 -35.82 6.55
N ASN A 112 -12.12 -35.11 7.15
CA ASN A 112 -12.64 -35.37 8.50
C ASN A 112 -11.59 -35.40 9.65
N GLN A 113 -10.39 -34.85 9.46
CA GLN A 113 -9.36 -34.74 10.50
C GLN A 113 -9.03 -33.28 10.81
N PRO A 114 -8.70 -32.94 12.07
CA PRO A 114 -8.14 -31.64 12.40
C PRO A 114 -6.81 -31.38 11.67
N PRO A 115 -6.52 -30.14 11.25
CA PRO A 115 -5.26 -29.82 10.59
C PRO A 115 -4.07 -30.03 11.52
N VAL A 116 -3.04 -30.72 11.02
CA VAL A 116 -1.81 -31.00 11.79
C VAL A 116 -0.67 -30.15 11.23
N ILE A 117 0.07 -29.48 12.12
CA ILE A 117 1.28 -28.75 11.73
C ILE A 117 2.34 -29.76 11.28
N THR A 118 2.80 -29.64 10.05
CA THR A 118 3.87 -30.49 9.49
C THR A 118 5.23 -29.81 9.49
N GLY A 119 5.28 -28.51 9.76
CA GLY A 119 6.52 -27.74 9.85
C GLY A 119 6.26 -26.24 9.82
N TYR A 120 7.33 -25.49 9.59
CA TYR A 120 7.32 -24.04 9.48
C TYR A 120 8.01 -23.61 8.20
N GLN A 121 7.47 -22.58 7.56
CA GLN A 121 8.02 -21.93 6.38
C GLN A 121 8.47 -20.53 6.77
N ALA A 122 9.73 -20.22 6.56
CA ALA A 122 10.28 -18.88 6.70
C ALA A 122 10.51 -18.29 5.31
N THR A 123 9.97 -17.09 5.08
CA THR A 123 10.14 -16.32 3.87
C THR A 123 10.86 -15.03 4.23
N ASN A 124 11.90 -14.70 3.48
CA ASN A 124 12.61 -13.45 3.60
C ASN A 124 12.81 -12.89 2.21
N SER A 125 12.63 -11.59 2.07
CA SER A 125 12.77 -10.92 0.80
C SER A 125 13.73 -9.76 0.91
N VAL A 126 14.33 -9.36 -0.20
CA VAL A 126 15.14 -8.16 -0.34
C VAL A 126 14.68 -7.47 -1.62
N SER A 127 14.50 -6.16 -1.53
CA SER A 127 14.20 -5.33 -2.68
C SER A 127 15.52 -4.74 -3.20
N ILE A 128 15.80 -5.00 -4.47
CA ILE A 128 16.98 -4.51 -5.16
C ILE A 128 16.53 -3.46 -6.17
N ARG A 129 17.09 -2.26 -6.09
CA ARG A 129 16.95 -1.21 -7.10
C ARG A 129 18.20 -1.16 -7.96
N PHE A 130 18.05 -1.01 -9.26
CA PHE A 130 19.20 -0.81 -10.13
C PHE A 130 18.82 0.11 -11.29
N ARG A 131 19.77 0.96 -11.68
CA ARG A 131 19.62 1.92 -12.78
C ARG A 131 19.99 1.30 -14.14
N ASP A 132 20.79 0.25 -14.12
CA ASP A 132 21.21 -0.47 -15.33
C ASP A 132 20.27 -1.64 -15.61
N ILE A 133 19.23 -1.37 -16.39
CA ILE A 133 18.19 -2.35 -16.75
C ILE A 133 18.77 -3.51 -17.57
N ALA A 134 19.80 -3.27 -18.38
CA ALA A 134 20.41 -4.31 -19.22
C ALA A 134 21.13 -5.39 -18.37
N ARG A 135 21.65 -5.01 -17.19
CA ARG A 135 22.31 -5.94 -16.26
C ARG A 135 21.35 -6.77 -15.40
N SER A 136 20.05 -6.51 -15.48
CA SER A 136 19.03 -7.23 -14.69
C SER A 136 19.07 -8.74 -14.87
N GLY A 137 19.22 -9.22 -16.12
CA GLY A 137 19.25 -10.65 -16.43
C GLY A 137 20.39 -11.39 -15.72
N THR A 138 21.62 -10.87 -15.80
CA THR A 138 22.78 -11.49 -15.13
C THR A 138 22.64 -11.48 -13.60
N ILE A 139 22.02 -10.43 -13.04
CA ILE A 139 21.75 -10.36 -11.60
C ILE A 139 20.71 -11.42 -11.22
N LEU A 140 19.65 -11.59 -12.00
CA LEU A 140 18.65 -12.64 -11.80
C LEU A 140 19.27 -14.04 -11.82
N ASP A 141 20.12 -14.34 -12.82
CA ASP A 141 20.82 -15.62 -12.89
C ASP A 141 21.70 -15.86 -11.65
N THR A 142 22.40 -14.83 -11.20
CA THR A 142 23.23 -14.88 -9.99
C THR A 142 22.39 -15.12 -8.74
N LEU A 143 21.22 -14.46 -8.63
CA LEU A 143 20.30 -14.62 -7.51
C LEU A 143 19.78 -16.06 -7.41
N VAL A 144 19.32 -16.63 -8.53
CA VAL A 144 18.84 -18.01 -8.60
C VAL A 144 19.96 -18.99 -8.23
N ALA A 145 21.15 -18.81 -8.78
CA ALA A 145 22.30 -19.66 -8.48
C ALA A 145 22.73 -19.64 -7.00
N GLN A 146 22.41 -18.58 -6.27
CA GLN A 146 22.79 -18.40 -4.86
C GLN A 146 21.66 -18.76 -3.88
N GLY A 147 20.53 -19.24 -4.39
CA GLY A 147 19.43 -19.77 -3.57
C GLY A 147 18.23 -18.84 -3.42
N ALA A 148 18.14 -17.75 -4.17
CA ALA A 148 16.88 -17.03 -4.31
C ALA A 148 15.89 -17.91 -5.09
N ASN A 149 14.79 -18.27 -4.45
CA ASN A 149 13.77 -19.17 -5.01
C ASN A 149 12.40 -18.49 -5.14
N GLN A 150 12.30 -17.23 -4.73
CA GLN A 150 11.16 -16.38 -4.98
C GLN A 150 11.65 -15.10 -5.64
N ILE A 151 11.17 -14.79 -6.83
CA ILE A 151 11.58 -13.61 -7.57
C ILE A 151 10.33 -12.94 -8.11
N ASP A 152 10.15 -11.68 -7.75
CA ASP A 152 9.09 -10.83 -8.28
C ASP A 152 9.72 -9.66 -9.06
N GLY A 153 9.26 -9.44 -10.29
CA GLY A 153 9.76 -8.40 -11.20
C GLY A 153 10.43 -8.96 -12.46
N PRO A 154 11.16 -8.13 -13.22
CA PRO A 154 11.51 -6.73 -12.93
C PRO A 154 10.33 -5.76 -13.09
N ASN A 155 10.12 -4.90 -12.09
CA ASN A 155 9.23 -3.75 -12.23
C ASN A 155 10.03 -2.54 -12.71
N LEU A 156 9.67 -2.00 -13.87
CA LEU A 156 10.34 -0.86 -14.48
C LEU A 156 9.59 0.42 -14.09
N SER A 157 10.34 1.42 -13.61
CA SER A 157 9.80 2.71 -13.19
C SER A 157 10.75 3.83 -13.57
N VAL A 158 10.29 5.08 -13.41
CA VAL A 158 11.12 6.28 -13.55
C VAL A 158 11.54 6.72 -12.15
N ASP A 159 12.84 6.95 -11.92
CA ASP A 159 13.38 7.37 -10.62
C ASP A 159 12.84 8.74 -10.18
N GLN A 160 12.65 9.64 -11.15
CA GLN A 160 12.12 10.99 -10.94
C GLN A 160 10.87 11.23 -11.81
N PRO A 161 9.69 10.75 -11.38
CA PRO A 161 8.46 10.93 -12.15
C PRO A 161 7.97 12.37 -12.16
N ASP A 162 8.36 13.21 -11.18
CA ASP A 162 7.82 14.57 -11.02
C ASP A 162 8.05 15.44 -12.26
N ALA A 163 9.26 15.41 -12.83
CA ALA A 163 9.56 16.16 -14.06
C ALA A 163 8.72 15.69 -15.24
N ALA A 164 8.42 14.39 -15.32
CA ALA A 164 7.55 13.83 -16.35
C ALA A 164 6.08 14.24 -16.10
N LEU A 165 5.62 14.21 -14.85
CA LEU A 165 4.28 14.64 -14.46
C LEU A 165 4.06 16.14 -14.71
N ASP A 166 5.05 16.98 -14.49
CA ASP A 166 4.98 18.43 -14.75
C ASP A 166 4.88 18.73 -16.26
N GLU A 167 5.60 17.99 -17.09
CA GLU A 167 5.42 18.06 -18.54
C GLU A 167 4.00 17.64 -18.96
N ALA A 168 3.49 16.53 -18.42
CA ALA A 168 2.12 16.07 -18.69
C ALA A 168 1.07 17.11 -18.24
N ARG A 169 1.26 17.76 -17.08
CA ARG A 169 0.39 18.84 -16.59
C ARG A 169 0.41 20.04 -17.53
N THR A 170 1.59 20.40 -18.05
CA THR A 170 1.74 21.52 -19.00
C THR A 170 1.02 21.23 -20.31
N ASP A 171 1.11 20.01 -20.83
CA ASP A 171 0.36 19.55 -22.01
C ASP A 171 -1.17 19.58 -21.75
N ALA A 172 -1.61 19.13 -20.57
CA ALA A 172 -3.03 19.17 -20.19
C ALA A 172 -3.58 20.60 -20.19
N VAL A 173 -2.85 21.54 -19.57
CA VAL A 173 -3.24 22.96 -19.50
C VAL A 173 -3.26 23.60 -20.89
N LYS A 174 -2.27 23.29 -21.74
CA LYS A 174 -2.23 23.80 -23.12
C LYS A 174 -3.45 23.34 -23.92
N LYS A 175 -3.82 22.06 -23.80
CA LYS A 175 -5.03 21.50 -24.44
C LYS A 175 -6.32 22.11 -23.88
N ALA A 176 -6.40 22.30 -22.56
CA ALA A 176 -7.55 22.94 -21.94
C ALA A 176 -7.75 24.38 -22.47
N ARG A 177 -6.66 25.16 -22.57
CA ARG A 177 -6.71 26.52 -23.12
C ARG A 177 -7.13 26.55 -24.58
N ALA A 178 -6.53 25.72 -25.43
CA ALA A 178 -6.90 25.65 -26.84
C ALA A 178 -8.37 25.26 -27.04
N ARG A 179 -8.89 24.37 -26.19
CA ARG A 179 -10.31 23.97 -26.20
C ARG A 179 -11.23 25.07 -25.67
N ALA A 180 -10.78 25.87 -24.71
CA ALA A 180 -11.51 27.04 -24.22
C ALA A 180 -11.65 28.08 -25.33
N GLU A 181 -10.56 28.39 -26.01
CA GLU A 181 -10.54 29.33 -27.14
C GLU A 181 -11.39 28.84 -28.33
N LEU A 182 -11.54 27.52 -28.50
CA LEU A 182 -12.41 26.96 -29.54
C LEU A 182 -13.91 27.07 -29.21
N TYR A 183 -14.28 27.11 -27.94
CA TYR A 183 -15.68 27.16 -27.49
C TYR A 183 -16.16 28.56 -27.08
N ALA A 184 -15.24 29.53 -26.97
CA ALA A 184 -15.54 30.94 -26.72
C ALA A 184 -15.87 31.68 -28.03
#